data_AF-A0A350JGQ2-F1
#
_entry.id   AF-A0A350JGQ2-F1
#
_cell.length_a   1.000
_cell.length_b   1.000
_cell.length_c   1.000
_cell.angle_alpha   90.00
_cell.angle_beta   90.00
_cell.angle_gamma   90.00
#
_symmetry.space_group_name_H-M   'P 1'
#
loop_
_entity.id
_entity.type
_entity.pdbx_description
1 polymer ?
#
loop_
_entity_poly.entity_id
_entity_poly.type
_entity_poly.pdbx_seq_one_letter_code
_entity_poly.pdbx_strand_id
1 'polypeptide(L)'
;MVKPYFLASLVPALIIHIVWQRGQIQKSPWLGWASLAIIIVASLWFLDIHPIEHIARKQNDFINHSAIIGPGSEIHLTPLQNTPKSILVELPTSLFNVLIEPLPTRVTRPGEWVMLIENIMLWSLIGLSLWQLYKHRVHQTNIHLVIQGIIPGLLLIGLISPVLGATMRYRAPFLLLLILAIIPYLHPLITSRDE
;
A
#
# COMPACT_ATOMS: atom_id res chain seq x y z
N MET A 1 7.33 -12.62 -9.53
CA MET A 1 6.48 -13.27 -8.51
C MET A 1 6.45 -12.43 -7.23
N VAL A 2 5.33 -11.76 -6.92
CA VAL A 2 5.14 -10.93 -5.71
C VAL A 2 4.42 -11.69 -4.57
N LYS A 3 4.10 -12.97 -4.80
CA LYS A 3 3.34 -13.86 -3.90
C LYS A 3 3.81 -13.87 -2.43
N PRO A 4 5.12 -13.89 -2.07
CA PRO A 4 5.52 -13.94 -0.66
C PRO A 4 5.51 -12.58 0.05
N TYR A 5 5.76 -11.48 -0.68
CA TYR A 5 5.87 -10.14 -0.10
C TYR A 5 4.51 -9.59 0.35
N PHE A 6 3.46 -9.93 -0.40
CA PHE A 6 2.07 -9.67 -0.04
C PHE A 6 1.71 -10.27 1.33
N LEU A 7 2.01 -11.56 1.53
CA LEU A 7 1.73 -12.24 2.79
C LEU A 7 2.57 -11.66 3.92
N ALA A 8 3.84 -11.35 3.66
CA ALA A 8 4.77 -10.82 4.65
C ALA A 8 4.33 -9.47 5.25
N SER A 9 3.68 -8.59 4.48
CA SER A 9 3.18 -7.31 5.01
C SER A 9 1.75 -7.39 5.57
N LEU A 10 0.91 -8.25 4.99
CA LEU A 10 -0.54 -8.25 5.26
C LEU A 10 -0.95 -9.19 6.39
N VAL A 11 -0.33 -10.38 6.47
CA VAL A 11 -0.63 -11.37 7.52
C VAL A 11 -0.33 -10.80 8.91
N PRO A 12 0.82 -10.16 9.15
CA PRO A 12 1.10 -9.60 10.46
C PRO A 12 0.16 -8.43 10.81
N ALA A 13 -0.22 -7.64 9.80
CA ALA A 13 -1.17 -6.53 9.96
C ALA A 13 -2.52 -7.01 10.48
N LEU A 14 -3.04 -8.07 9.86
CA LEU A 14 -4.32 -8.66 10.24
C LEU A 14 -4.23 -9.36 11.59
N ILE A 15 -3.14 -10.08 11.88
CA ILE A 15 -2.96 -10.72 13.19
C ILE A 15 -2.98 -9.69 14.31
N ILE A 16 -2.21 -8.60 14.19
CA ILE A 16 -2.19 -7.54 15.22
C ILE A 16 -3.58 -6.91 15.35
N HIS A 17 -4.27 -6.66 14.24
CA HIS A 17 -5.61 -6.08 14.26
C HIS A 17 -6.62 -7.00 14.97
N ILE A 18 -6.60 -8.31 14.69
CA ILE A 18 -7.48 -9.30 15.33
C ILE A 18 -7.15 -9.46 16.82
N VAL A 19 -5.86 -9.57 17.18
CA VAL A 19 -5.41 -9.71 18.57
C VAL A 19 -5.77 -8.46 19.38
N TRP A 20 -5.68 -7.28 18.77
CA TRP A 20 -6.08 -6.02 19.38
C TRP A 20 -7.60 -5.97 19.62
N GLN A 21 -8.42 -6.32 18.62
CA GLN A 21 -9.88 -6.39 18.78
C GLN A 21 -10.33 -7.40 19.85
N ARG A 22 -9.57 -8.48 20.04
CA ARG A 22 -9.85 -9.51 21.07
C ARG A 22 -9.39 -9.15 22.49
N GLY A 23 -8.85 -7.95 22.71
CA GLY A 23 -8.71 -7.37 24.04
C GLY A 23 -7.44 -7.73 24.82
N GLN A 24 -6.52 -8.55 24.30
CA GLN A 24 -5.27 -8.89 25.01
C GLN A 24 -4.22 -7.77 25.00
N ILE A 25 -4.24 -6.86 24.00
CA ILE A 25 -3.27 -5.76 23.86
C ILE A 25 -4.03 -4.42 23.83
N GLN A 26 -4.82 -4.13 24.86
CA GLN A 26 -5.79 -3.03 24.87
C GLN A 26 -5.17 -1.61 24.86
N LYS A 27 -3.89 -1.44 25.23
CA LYS A 27 -3.37 -0.10 25.56
C LYS A 27 -2.77 0.68 24.39
N SER A 28 -2.28 0.03 23.34
CA SER A 28 -1.90 0.75 22.10
C SER A 28 -1.63 -0.21 20.93
N PRO A 29 -2.37 -0.15 19.81
CA PRO A 29 -2.06 -0.93 18.62
C PRO A 29 -0.69 -0.59 18.03
N TRP A 30 -0.21 0.64 18.25
CA TRP A 30 1.10 1.10 17.81
C TRP A 30 2.26 0.29 18.41
N LEU A 31 2.14 -0.13 19.68
CA LEU A 31 3.15 -0.95 20.35
C LEU A 31 3.22 -2.36 19.76
N GLY A 32 2.08 -2.95 19.43
CA GLY A 32 2.03 -4.25 18.75
C GLY A 32 2.76 -4.20 17.41
N TRP A 33 2.51 -3.16 16.62
CA TRP A 33 3.20 -2.93 15.36
C TRP A 33 4.70 -2.65 15.49
N ALA A 34 5.10 -1.85 16.49
CA ALA A 34 6.51 -1.61 16.76
C ALA A 34 7.24 -2.91 17.13
N SER A 35 6.66 -3.73 18.01
CA SER A 35 7.24 -5.00 18.42
C SER A 35 7.41 -5.97 17.24
N LEU A 36 6.40 -6.04 16.36
CA LEU A 36 6.48 -6.84 15.15
C LEU A 36 7.54 -6.34 14.18
N ALA A 37 7.62 -5.02 13.94
CA ALA A 37 8.64 -4.44 13.07
C ALA A 37 10.05 -4.77 13.59
N ILE A 38 10.26 -4.67 14.91
CA ILE A 38 11.53 -5.05 15.55
C ILE A 38 11.81 -6.54 15.35
N ILE A 39 10.83 -7.42 15.55
CA ILE A 39 10.99 -8.87 15.36
C ILE A 39 11.35 -9.18 13.90
N ILE A 40 10.69 -8.56 12.92
CA ILE A 40 10.98 -8.75 11.49
C ILE A 40 12.39 -8.28 11.18
N VAL A 41 12.79 -7.07 11.60
CA VAL A 41 14.13 -6.54 11.37
C VAL A 41 15.18 -7.45 12.03
N ALA A 42 14.98 -7.85 13.29
CA ALA A 42 15.87 -8.75 14.01
C ALA A 42 16.01 -10.11 13.32
N SER A 43 14.91 -10.65 12.78
CA SER A 43 14.89 -11.92 12.05
C SER A 43 15.63 -11.81 10.72
N LEU A 44 15.49 -10.69 10.01
CA LEU A 44 16.21 -10.42 8.76
C LEU A 44 17.72 -10.26 9.00
N TRP A 45 18.10 -9.60 10.09
CA TRP A 45 19.50 -9.51 10.51
C TRP A 45 20.07 -10.89 10.88
N PHE A 46 19.31 -11.73 11.58
CA PHE A 46 19.73 -13.10 11.90
C PHE A 46 19.96 -13.98 10.65
N LEU A 47 19.29 -13.66 9.54
CA LEU A 47 19.41 -14.37 8.26
C LEU A 47 20.44 -13.73 7.31
N ASP A 48 21.22 -12.74 7.75
CA ASP A 48 22.15 -11.94 6.94
C ASP A 48 21.47 -11.28 5.70
N ILE A 49 20.17 -10.95 5.81
CA ILE A 49 19.42 -10.27 4.77
C ILE A 49 19.37 -8.78 5.06
N HIS A 50 20.16 -7.98 4.36
CA HIS A 50 20.08 -6.52 4.40
C HIS A 50 18.84 -6.02 3.64
N PRO A 51 17.79 -5.48 4.30
CA PRO A 51 16.51 -5.23 3.66
C PRO A 51 16.57 -4.18 2.54
N ILE A 52 17.39 -3.15 2.75
CA ILE A 52 17.58 -2.04 1.80
C ILE A 52 18.21 -2.55 0.51
N GLU A 53 19.30 -3.32 0.65
CA GLU A 53 20.01 -3.91 -0.48
C GLU A 53 19.11 -4.89 -1.23
N HIS A 54 18.32 -5.68 -0.50
CA HIS A 54 17.39 -6.62 -1.10
C HIS A 54 16.29 -5.94 -1.91
N ILE A 55 15.73 -4.84 -1.41
CA ILE A 55 14.73 -4.03 -2.14
C ILE A 55 15.37 -3.41 -3.39
N ALA A 56 16.55 -2.80 -3.26
CA ALA A 56 17.24 -2.13 -4.36
C ALA A 56 17.63 -3.12 -5.48
N ARG A 57 18.26 -4.25 -5.13
CA ARG A 57 18.57 -5.33 -6.10
C ARG A 57 17.31 -5.79 -6.82
N LYS A 58 16.25 -6.06 -6.07
CA LYS A 58 15.01 -6.56 -6.64
C LYS A 58 14.36 -5.55 -7.58
N GLN A 59 14.33 -4.27 -7.25
CA GLN A 59 13.83 -3.25 -8.16
C GLN A 59 14.65 -3.22 -9.45
N ASN A 60 15.99 -3.21 -9.35
CA ASN A 60 16.87 -3.20 -10.52
C ASN A 60 16.63 -4.42 -11.42
N ASP A 61 16.44 -5.60 -10.83
CA ASP A 61 16.08 -6.82 -11.58
C ASP A 61 14.75 -6.65 -12.34
N PHE A 62 13.74 -6.04 -11.71
CA PHE A 62 12.45 -5.77 -12.36
C PHE A 62 12.55 -4.73 -13.49
N ILE A 63 13.33 -3.66 -13.30
CA ILE A 63 13.57 -2.65 -14.32
C ILE A 63 14.26 -3.30 -15.53
N ASN A 64 15.35 -4.04 -15.29
CA ASN A 64 16.09 -4.74 -16.34
C ASN A 64 15.21 -5.77 -17.08
N HIS A 65 14.40 -6.52 -16.33
CA HIS A 65 13.50 -7.51 -16.91
C HIS A 65 12.41 -6.86 -17.77
N SER A 66 11.85 -5.72 -17.32
CA SER A 66 10.87 -4.97 -18.10
C SER A 66 11.46 -4.48 -19.41
N ALA A 67 12.66 -3.89 -19.36
CA ALA A 67 13.35 -3.37 -20.54
C ALA A 67 13.63 -4.47 -21.60
N ILE A 68 13.82 -5.72 -21.19
CA ILE A 68 14.00 -6.85 -22.10
C ILE A 68 12.68 -7.31 -22.72
N ILE A 69 11.59 -7.36 -21.94
CA ILE A 69 10.29 -7.87 -22.40
C ILE A 69 9.50 -6.82 -23.20
N GLY A 70 9.63 -5.55 -22.85
CA GLY A 70 8.87 -4.45 -23.46
C GLY A 70 7.34 -4.60 -23.33
N PRO A 71 6.77 -4.76 -22.12
CA PRO A 71 5.32 -4.91 -21.91
C PRO A 71 4.49 -3.69 -22.34
N GLY A 72 5.13 -2.58 -22.72
CA GLY A 72 4.53 -1.39 -23.33
C GLY A 72 3.72 -0.49 -22.40
N SER A 73 3.45 -0.93 -21.16
CA SER A 73 2.75 -0.18 -20.10
C SER A 73 3.70 0.13 -18.93
N GLU A 74 4.93 0.49 -19.29
CA GLU A 74 6.01 0.73 -18.35
C GLU A 74 5.86 2.08 -17.66
N ILE A 75 6.20 2.09 -16.37
CA ILE A 75 6.33 3.28 -15.55
C ILE A 75 7.83 3.53 -15.39
N HIS A 76 8.24 4.78 -15.55
CA HIS A 76 9.62 5.17 -15.31
C HIS A 76 9.92 5.09 -13.80
N LEU A 77 10.82 4.18 -13.42
CA LEU A 77 11.32 4.06 -12.05
C LEU A 77 12.79 4.52 -12.01
N THR A 78 13.13 5.36 -11.03
CA THR A 78 14.52 5.67 -10.71
C THR A 78 15.18 4.45 -10.04
N PRO A 79 16.32 3.95 -10.55
CA PRO A 79 17.07 2.87 -9.92
C PRO A 79 17.49 3.24 -8.49
N LEU A 80 17.09 2.41 -7.52
CA LEU A 80 17.42 2.57 -6.11
C LEU A 80 18.89 2.21 -5.86
N GLN A 81 19.53 3.02 -5.02
CA GLN A 81 20.84 2.72 -4.47
C GLN A 81 20.70 1.93 -3.17
N ASN A 82 21.77 1.24 -2.75
CA ASN A 82 21.84 0.49 -1.49
C ASN A 82 21.93 1.40 -0.25
N THR A 83 21.21 2.54 -0.24
CA THR A 83 21.20 3.50 0.84
C THR A 83 19.77 3.81 1.29
N PRO A 84 19.51 3.95 2.61
CA PRO A 84 18.17 4.29 3.11
C PRO A 84 17.65 5.61 2.53
N LYS A 85 18.55 6.58 2.32
CA LYS A 85 18.22 7.89 1.74
C LYS A 85 17.61 7.75 0.34
N SER A 86 18.13 6.85 -0.50
CA SER A 86 17.60 6.62 -1.84
C SER A 86 16.14 6.15 -1.79
N ILE A 87 15.80 5.26 -0.85
CA ILE A 87 14.42 4.79 -0.67
C ILE A 87 13.52 5.94 -0.20
N LEU A 88 13.96 6.71 0.80
CA LEU A 88 13.16 7.81 1.36
C LEU A 88 12.81 8.88 0.33
N VAL A 89 13.76 9.21 -0.56
CA VAL A 89 13.55 10.19 -1.64
C VAL A 89 12.51 9.70 -2.66
N GLU A 90 12.43 8.39 -2.89
CA GLU A 90 11.52 7.79 -3.88
C GLU A 90 10.14 7.41 -3.32
N LEU A 91 9.91 7.54 -2.00
CA LEU A 91 8.59 7.25 -1.40
C LEU A 91 7.45 8.06 -2.03
N PRO A 92 7.56 9.39 -2.27
CA PRO A 92 6.49 10.16 -2.86
C PRO A 92 6.15 9.68 -4.28
N THR A 93 7.17 9.45 -5.10
CA THR A 93 7.02 8.93 -6.47
C THR A 93 6.39 7.54 -6.45
N SER A 94 6.78 6.67 -5.51
CA SER A 94 6.23 5.32 -5.41
C SER A 94 4.73 5.31 -5.08
N LEU A 95 4.25 6.22 -4.21
CA LEU A 95 2.82 6.36 -3.95
C LEU A 95 2.08 6.88 -5.18
N PHE A 96 2.65 7.86 -5.89
CA PHE A 96 2.08 8.38 -7.12
C PHE A 96 1.90 7.27 -8.16
N ASN A 97 2.94 6.47 -8.37
CA ASN A 97 2.93 5.36 -9.33
C ASN A 97 1.89 4.28 -9.00
N VAL A 98 1.55 4.10 -7.72
CA VAL A 98 0.62 3.07 -7.28
C VAL A 98 -0.81 3.57 -7.14
N LEU A 99 -1.03 4.81 -6.74
CA LEU A 99 -2.36 5.34 -6.42
C LEU A 99 -2.93 6.28 -7.48
N ILE A 100 -2.08 6.85 -8.33
CA ILE A 100 -2.47 7.91 -9.27
C ILE A 100 -2.33 7.45 -10.73
N GLU A 101 -1.20 6.85 -11.11
CA GLU A 101 -1.05 6.29 -12.46
C GLU A 101 -2.09 5.17 -12.71
N PRO A 102 -2.56 4.97 -13.97
CA PRO A 102 -2.25 5.76 -15.15
C PRO A 102 -3.00 7.09 -15.15
N LEU A 103 -2.32 8.16 -15.56
CA LEU A 103 -2.98 9.45 -15.80
C LEU A 103 -3.96 9.36 -16.99
N PRO A 104 -5.11 10.06 -16.95
CA PRO A 104 -6.11 10.03 -18.04
C PRO A 104 -5.53 10.34 -19.43
N THR A 105 -4.51 11.20 -19.49
CA THR A 105 -3.83 11.61 -20.72
C THR A 105 -2.88 10.56 -21.29
N ARG A 106 -2.53 9.52 -20.52
CA ARG A 106 -1.55 8.48 -20.87
C ARG A 106 -2.18 7.10 -21.06
N VAL A 107 -3.49 6.98 -20.92
CA VAL A 107 -4.20 5.71 -21.08
C VAL A 107 -4.28 5.35 -22.55
N THR A 108 -3.67 4.22 -22.90
CA THR A 108 -3.63 3.70 -24.27
C THR A 108 -4.28 2.33 -24.39
N ARG A 109 -4.29 1.54 -23.31
CA ARG A 109 -4.76 0.15 -23.33
C ARG A 109 -6.05 -0.07 -22.52
N PRO A 110 -6.86 -1.07 -22.87
CA PRO A 110 -8.07 -1.40 -22.11
C PRO A 110 -7.81 -1.69 -20.62
N GLY A 111 -6.70 -2.34 -20.29
CA GLY A 111 -6.34 -2.61 -18.88
C GLY A 111 -6.04 -1.34 -18.09
N GLU A 112 -5.44 -0.34 -18.73
CA GLU A 112 -5.14 0.96 -18.12
C GLU A 112 -6.43 1.76 -17.85
N TRP A 113 -7.46 1.63 -18.69
CA TRP A 113 -8.77 2.21 -18.45
C TRP A 113 -9.45 1.65 -17.18
N VAL A 114 -9.37 0.33 -16.98
CA VAL A 114 -9.91 -0.31 -15.77
C VAL A 114 -9.20 0.23 -14.52
N MET A 115 -7.86 0.36 -14.59
CA MET A 115 -7.05 0.93 -13.52
C MET A 115 -7.43 2.38 -13.20
N LEU A 116 -7.67 3.19 -14.24
CA LEU A 116 -8.08 4.59 -14.09
C LEU A 116 -9.45 4.71 -13.40
N ILE A 117 -10.44 3.92 -13.83
CA ILE A 117 -11.77 3.93 -13.23
C ILE A 117 -11.68 3.51 -11.75
N GLU A 118 -10.91 2.47 -11.44
CA GLU A 118 -10.65 2.04 -10.07
C GLU A 118 -10.04 3.17 -9.23
N ASN A 119 -9.04 3.90 -9.75
CA ASN A 119 -8.44 5.05 -9.05
C ASN A 119 -9.47 6.15 -8.79
N ILE A 120 -10.29 6.52 -9.78
CA ILE A 120 -11.30 7.57 -9.64
C ILE A 120 -12.33 7.19 -8.55
N MET A 121 -12.79 5.94 -8.57
CA MET A 121 -13.72 5.44 -7.56
C MET A 121 -13.09 5.43 -6.16
N LEU A 122 -11.84 4.97 -6.05
CA LEU A 122 -11.10 4.94 -4.79
C LEU A 122 -10.92 6.36 -4.22
N TRP A 123 -10.44 7.31 -5.02
CA TRP A 123 -10.23 8.69 -4.58
C TRP A 123 -11.55 9.38 -4.20
N SER A 124 -12.64 9.08 -4.89
CA SER A 124 -13.98 9.55 -4.52
C SER A 124 -14.40 9.03 -3.15
N LEU A 125 -14.21 7.74 -2.88
CA LEU A 125 -14.51 7.14 -1.56
C LEU A 125 -13.64 7.72 -0.45
N ILE A 126 -12.34 7.90 -0.70
CA ILE A 126 -11.43 8.53 0.27
C ILE A 126 -11.89 9.96 0.55
N GLY A 127 -12.18 10.75 -0.48
CA GLY A 127 -12.67 12.13 -0.33
C GLY A 127 -13.96 12.21 0.50
N LEU A 128 -14.93 11.34 0.23
CA LEU A 128 -16.17 11.24 1.02
C LEU A 128 -15.88 10.85 2.48
N SER A 129 -15.00 9.88 2.71
CA SER A 129 -14.64 9.44 4.06
C SER A 129 -13.96 10.55 4.88
N LEU A 130 -13.07 11.34 4.26
CA LEU A 130 -12.40 12.47 4.89
C LEU A 130 -13.37 13.61 5.18
N TRP A 131 -14.29 13.89 4.26
CA TRP A 131 -15.34 14.88 4.47
C TRP A 131 -16.24 14.51 5.66
N GLN A 132 -16.62 13.23 5.77
CA GLN A 132 -17.42 12.75 6.89
C GLN A 132 -16.65 12.77 8.23
N LEU A 133 -15.36 12.42 8.20
CA LEU A 133 -14.49 12.54 9.36
C LEU A 133 -14.39 14.00 9.85
N TYR A 134 -14.25 14.96 8.92
CA TYR A 134 -14.24 16.38 9.24
C TYR A 134 -15.58 16.85 9.83
N LYS A 135 -16.70 16.47 9.22
CA LYS A 135 -18.05 16.91 9.60
C LYS A 135 -18.53 16.32 10.93
N HIS A 136 -18.35 15.00 11.14
CA HIS A 136 -18.95 14.27 12.26
C HIS A 136 -17.94 13.86 13.34
N ARG A 137 -16.66 14.23 13.21
CA ARG A 137 -15.58 13.93 14.19
C ARG A 137 -15.55 12.46 14.61
N VAL A 138 -15.79 11.56 13.65
CA VAL A 138 -15.93 10.14 13.90
C VAL A 138 -14.65 9.60 14.54
N HIS A 139 -14.76 9.11 15.78
CA HIS A 139 -13.64 8.46 16.48
C HIS A 139 -13.58 7.00 16.04
N GLN A 140 -12.72 6.70 15.06
CA GLN A 140 -12.60 5.37 14.48
C GLN A 140 -11.17 4.86 14.56
N THR A 141 -11.08 3.57 14.84
CA THR A 141 -9.87 2.95 15.37
C THR A 141 -9.04 2.23 14.32
N ASN A 142 -9.39 2.28 13.03
CA ASN A 142 -8.73 1.49 11.97
C ASN A 142 -7.53 2.21 11.32
N ILE A 143 -7.21 3.43 11.74
CA ILE A 143 -6.16 4.24 11.12
C ILE A 143 -4.76 3.61 11.22
N HIS A 144 -4.49 2.83 12.27
CA HIS A 144 -3.23 2.08 12.43
C HIS A 144 -3.04 1.05 11.32
N LEU A 145 -4.10 0.36 10.90
CA LEU A 145 -4.05 -0.62 9.81
C LEU A 145 -3.66 0.07 8.50
N VAL A 146 -4.20 1.27 8.25
CA VAL A 146 -3.87 2.07 7.07
C VAL A 146 -2.40 2.50 7.09
N ILE A 147 -1.97 3.14 8.18
CA ILE A 147 -0.63 3.73 8.30
C ILE A 147 0.47 2.65 8.34
N GLN A 148 0.25 1.53 9.03
CA GLN A 148 1.30 0.56 9.33
C GLN A 148 1.24 -0.71 8.45
N GLY A 149 0.10 -1.00 7.83
CA GLY A 149 -0.06 -2.15 6.94
C GLY A 149 -0.23 -1.76 5.47
N ILE A 150 -1.24 -0.93 5.19
CA ILE A 150 -1.66 -0.65 3.81
C ILE A 150 -0.64 0.26 3.11
N ILE A 151 -0.32 1.42 3.69
CA ILE A 151 0.60 2.39 3.09
C ILE A 151 1.99 1.78 2.84
N PRO A 152 2.63 1.06 3.79
CA PRO A 152 3.91 0.42 3.54
C PRO A 152 3.86 -0.64 2.43
N GLY A 153 2.77 -1.41 2.35
CA GLY A 153 2.57 -2.37 1.27
C GLY A 153 2.47 -1.71 -0.10
N LEU A 154 1.68 -0.63 -0.20
CA LEU A 154 1.56 0.16 -1.43
C LEU A 154 2.89 0.82 -1.82
N LEU A 155 3.64 1.36 -0.85
CA LEU A 155 4.99 1.90 -1.07
C LEU A 155 5.94 0.84 -1.67
N LEU A 156 5.99 -0.36 -1.10
CA LEU A 156 6.83 -1.44 -1.62
C LEU A 156 6.44 -1.85 -3.04
N ILE A 157 5.15 -1.88 -3.36
CA ILE A 157 4.68 -2.17 -4.72
C ILE A 157 5.16 -1.07 -5.69
N GLY A 158 5.03 0.19 -5.30
CA GLY A 158 5.40 1.34 -6.14
C GLY A 158 6.89 1.53 -6.33
N LEU A 159 7.67 1.12 -5.34
CA LEU A 159 9.11 1.10 -5.45
C LEU A 159 9.59 0.00 -6.40
N ILE A 160 8.95 -1.18 -6.41
CA ILE A 160 9.51 -2.37 -7.08
C ILE A 160 8.89 -2.64 -8.46
N SER A 161 7.66 -2.21 -8.73
CA SER A 161 6.89 -2.64 -9.91
C SER A 161 6.92 -1.62 -11.06
N PRO A 162 7.72 -1.83 -12.14
CA PRO A 162 7.81 -0.92 -13.27
C PRO A 162 6.69 -1.09 -14.30
N VAL A 163 5.75 -2.03 -14.10
CA VAL A 163 4.71 -2.34 -15.10
C VAL A 163 3.34 -2.10 -14.51
N LEU A 164 2.52 -1.27 -15.16
CA LEU A 164 1.17 -0.94 -14.68
C LEU A 164 0.32 -2.17 -14.43
N GLY A 165 0.29 -3.13 -15.38
CA GLY A 165 -0.48 -4.36 -15.23
C GLY A 165 -0.05 -5.23 -14.05
N ALA A 166 1.23 -5.20 -13.68
CA ALA A 166 1.73 -5.88 -12.47
C ALA A 166 1.32 -5.11 -11.21
N THR A 167 1.47 -3.79 -11.23
CA THR A 167 1.07 -2.88 -10.16
C THR A 167 -0.42 -3.05 -9.82
N MET A 168 -1.31 -3.12 -10.82
CA MET A 168 -2.75 -3.38 -10.64
C MET A 168 -3.02 -4.64 -9.81
N ARG A 169 -2.39 -5.76 -10.17
CA ARG A 169 -2.63 -7.06 -9.54
C ARG A 169 -2.12 -7.08 -8.11
N TYR A 170 -1.00 -6.41 -7.85
CA TYR A 170 -0.35 -6.44 -6.54
C TYR A 170 -0.97 -5.45 -5.55
N ARG A 171 -1.50 -4.31 -6.03
CA ARG A 171 -2.18 -3.33 -5.18
C ARG A 171 -3.61 -3.72 -4.84
N ALA A 172 -4.30 -4.49 -5.69
CA ALA A 172 -5.70 -4.89 -5.51
C ALA A 172 -6.08 -5.35 -4.08
N PRO A 173 -5.34 -6.26 -3.43
CA PRO A 173 -5.72 -6.69 -2.08
C PRO A 173 -5.49 -5.60 -1.00
N PHE A 174 -4.53 -4.70 -1.19
CA PHE A 174 -4.34 -3.54 -0.31
C PHE A 174 -5.44 -2.50 -0.51
N LEU A 175 -5.91 -2.31 -1.74
CA LEU A 175 -7.07 -1.46 -2.02
C LEU A 175 -8.34 -2.02 -1.41
N LEU A 176 -8.55 -3.34 -1.45
CA LEU A 176 -9.66 -3.99 -0.76
C LEU A 176 -9.62 -3.73 0.75
N LEU A 177 -8.45 -3.91 1.38
CA LEU A 177 -8.30 -3.59 2.80
C LEU A 177 -8.50 -2.09 3.09
N LEU A 178 -8.08 -1.22 2.18
CA LEU A 178 -8.27 0.22 2.32
C LEU A 178 -9.76 0.56 2.32
N ILE A 179 -10.52 -0.01 1.38
CA ILE A 179 -11.98 0.13 1.32
C ILE A 179 -12.61 -0.35 2.63
N LEU A 180 -12.24 -1.54 3.11
CA LEU A 180 -12.76 -2.07 4.38
C LEU A 180 -12.40 -1.16 5.57
N ALA A 181 -11.21 -0.59 5.59
CA ALA A 181 -10.77 0.32 6.65
C ALA A 181 -11.53 1.66 6.64
N ILE A 182 -11.98 2.15 5.47
CA ILE A 182 -12.69 3.43 5.35
C ILE A 182 -14.22 3.31 5.50
N ILE A 183 -14.83 2.14 5.32
CA ILE A 183 -16.29 1.92 5.45
C ILE A 183 -16.88 2.52 6.75
N PRO A 184 -16.28 2.32 7.94
CA PRO A 184 -16.83 2.86 9.19
C PRO A 184 -16.95 4.39 9.21
N TYR A 185 -16.14 5.10 8.43
CA TYR A 185 -16.20 6.56 8.29
C TYR A 185 -17.34 7.02 7.38
N LEU A 186 -17.87 6.14 6.53
CA LEU A 186 -19.00 6.41 5.64
C LEU A 186 -20.35 6.13 6.29
N HIS A 187 -20.38 5.44 7.43
CA HIS A 187 -21.62 5.11 8.16
C HIS A 187 -22.56 6.31 8.37
N PRO A 188 -22.09 7.52 8.77
CA PRO A 188 -22.98 8.68 8.95
C PRO A 188 -23.73 9.10 7.68
N LEU A 189 -23.19 8.82 6.47
CA LEU A 189 -23.84 9.13 5.20
C LEU A 189 -25.08 8.25 4.95
N ILE A 190 -25.01 6.99 5.37
CA ILE A 190 -26.08 6.00 5.26
C ILE A 190 -27.12 6.32 6.34
N THR A 191 -26.60 6.56 7.55
CA THR A 191 -27.18 7.21 8.72
C THR A 191 -28.26 8.26 8.49
N SER A 192 -27.80 9.39 7.95
CA SER A 192 -28.51 10.67 7.92
C SER A 192 -29.55 10.78 6.81
N ARG A 193 -29.90 9.68 6.14
CA ARG A 193 -30.96 9.64 5.12
C ARG A 193 -32.30 9.17 5.67
N ASP A 194 -32.31 8.64 6.90
CA ASP A 194 -33.49 8.08 7.57
C ASP A 194 -34.10 9.04 8.63
N GLU A 195 -33.60 10.28 8.72
CA GLU A 195 -34.16 11.39 9.54
C GLU A 195 -34.62 12.55 8.63
#